data_AF-A0A841L525-F1
#
_entry.id   AF-A0A841L525-F1
#
_cell.length_a   1.000
_cell.length_b   1.000
_cell.length_c   1.000
_cell.angle_alpha   90.00
_cell.angle_beta   90.00
_cell.angle_gamma   90.00
#
_symmetry.space_group_name_H-M   'P 1'
#
loop_
_entity.id
_entity.type
_entity.pdbx_description
1 polymer ?
#
loop_
_entity_poly.entity_id
_entity_poly.type
_entity_poly.pdbx_seq_one_letter_code
_entity_poly.pdbx_strand_id
1 'polypeptide(L)' 'MKPEILEYCLRSIVRHMNGDFDEFERLSSMAQKHYEAEKAGQKLYYAIGDVIPISVKERIYQAIA' A
#
# COMPACT_ATOMS: atom_id res chain seq x y z
N MET A 1 3.79 0.53 -5.82
CA MET A 1 2.34 0.45 -5.98
C MET A 1 2.05 -0.20 -7.31
N LYS A 2 1.50 -1.40 -7.29
CA LYS A 2 1.15 -2.14 -8.51
C LYS A 2 0.02 -1.45 -9.30
N PRO A 3 0.01 -1.51 -10.64
CA PRO A 3 -1.06 -0.95 -11.46
C PRO A 3 -2.46 -1.44 -11.09
N GLU A 4 -2.58 -2.71 -10.67
CA GLU A 4 -3.86 -3.31 -10.24
C GLU A 4 -4.48 -2.60 -9.03
N ILE A 5 -3.66 -2.14 -8.08
CA ILE A 5 -4.14 -1.40 -6.90
C ILE A 5 -4.69 -0.04 -7.33
N LEU A 6 -4.00 0.63 -8.25
CA LEU A 6 -4.43 1.92 -8.78
C LEU A 6 -5.77 1.79 -9.54
N GLU A 7 -5.95 0.70 -10.29
CA GLU A 7 -7.22 0.41 -10.98
C GLU A 7 -8.38 0.29 -9.99
N TYR A 8 -8.19 -0.47 -8.89
CA TYR A 8 -9.23 -0.60 -7.86
C TYR A 8 -9.57 0.75 -7.21
N CYS A 9 -8.56 1.59 -6.93
CA CYS A 9 -8.76 2.94 -6.39
C CYS A 9 -9.53 3.85 -7.35
N LEU A 10 -9.18 3.85 -8.64
CA LEU A 10 -9.87 4.68 -9.63
C LEU A 10 -11.32 4.23 -9.81
N ARG A 11 -11.56 2.92 -9.85
CA ARG A 11 -12.92 2.35 -9.98
C ARG A 11 -13.77 2.65 -8.74
N SER A 12 -13.20 2.62 -7.54
CA SER A 12 -13.96 2.94 -6.31
C SER A 12 -14.40 4.41 -6.30
N ILE A 13 -13.53 5.34 -6.71
CA ILE A 13 -13.87 6.78 -6.82
C ILE A 13 -15.06 6.98 -7.77
N VAL A 14 -15.03 6.33 -8.95
CA VAL A 14 -16.13 6.43 -9.93
C VAL A 14 -17.45 5.88 -9.35
N ARG A 15 -17.40 4.78 -8.59
CA ARG A 15 -18.59 4.20 -7.95
C ARG A 15 -19.17 5.11 -6.87
N HIS A 16 -18.32 5.72 -6.06
CA HIS A 16 -18.71 6.70 -5.07
C HIS A 16 -19.41 7.91 -5.72
N MET A 17 -18.86 8.43 -6.82
CA MET A 17 -19.46 9.53 -7.58
C MET A 17 -20.83 9.17 -8.18
N ASN A 18 -21.05 7.89 -8.48
CA ASN A 18 -22.33 7.38 -8.99
C ASN A 18 -23.33 7.02 -7.88
N GLY A 19 -22.98 7.20 -6.60
CA GLY A 19 -23.81 6.82 -5.45
C GLY A 19 -23.88 5.32 -5.18
N ASP A 20 -23.03 4.53 -5.83
CA ASP A 20 -22.91 3.08 -5.66
C ASP A 20 -21.93 2.78 -4.52
N PHE A 21 -22.41 2.98 -3.29
CA PHE A 21 -21.57 2.90 -2.09
C PHE A 21 -21.15 1.47 -1.74
N ASP A 22 -22.00 0.48 -2.01
CA ASP A 22 -21.68 -0.93 -1.77
C ASP A 22 -20.49 -1.38 -2.63
N GLU A 23 -20.51 -1.03 -3.92
CA GLU A 23 -19.40 -1.34 -4.83
C GLU A 23 -18.15 -0.50 -4.51
N PHE A 24 -18.31 0.74 -4.04
CA PHE A 24 -17.20 1.56 -3.52
C PHE A 24 -16.50 0.89 -2.35
N GLU A 25 -17.23 0.41 -1.34
CA GLU A 25 -16.66 -0.25 -0.16
C GLU A 25 -15.93 -1.54 -0.56
N ARG A 26 -16.56 -2.34 -1.43
CA ARG A 26 -15.98 -3.58 -1.93
C ARG A 26 -14.66 -3.35 -2.64
N LEU A 27 -14.61 -2.39 -3.57
CA LEU A 27 -13.41 -2.05 -4.34
C LEU A 27 -12.32 -1.45 -3.45
N SER A 28 -12.69 -0.60 -2.49
CA SER A 28 -11.75 0.01 -1.54
C SER A 28 -11.11 -1.05 -0.63
N SER A 29 -11.90 -2.00 -0.14
CA SER A 29 -11.40 -3.13 0.66
C SER A 29 -10.42 -4.00 -0.14
N MET A 30 -10.70 -4.25 -1.43
CA MET A 30 -9.80 -4.99 -2.32
C MET A 30 -8.47 -4.23 -2.53
N ALA A 31 -8.53 -2.94 -2.85
CA ALA A 31 -7.34 -2.11 -3.01
C ALA A 31 -6.45 -2.15 -1.75
N GLN A 32 -7.07 -2.05 -0.58
CA GLN A 32 -6.37 -2.10 0.71
C GLN A 32 -5.71 -3.46 0.95
N LYS A 33 -6.42 -4.57 0.74
CA LYS A 33 -5.83 -5.92 0.88
C LYS A 33 -4.62 -6.12 -0.03
N HIS A 34 -4.70 -5.66 -1.28
CA HIS A 34 -3.60 -5.77 -2.22
C HIS A 34 -2.41 -4.87 -1.82
N TYR A 35 -2.67 -3.67 -1.32
CA TYR A 35 -1.64 -2.78 -0.79
C TYR A 35 -0.96 -3.35 0.45
N GLU A 36 -1.73 -3.92 1.39
CA GLU A 36 -1.20 -4.58 2.58
C GLU A 36 -0.37 -5.81 2.21
N ALA A 37 -0.79 -6.61 1.23
CA ALA A 37 -0.01 -7.72 0.71
C ALA A 37 1.29 -7.24 0.02
N GLU A 38 1.26 -6.15 -0.75
CA GLU A 38 2.47 -5.52 -1.32
C GLU A 38 3.42 -5.06 -0.22
N LYS A 39 2.88 -4.46 0.84
CA LYS A 39 3.64 -3.99 2.00
C LYS A 39 4.18 -5.13 2.88
N ALA A 40 3.43 -6.23 3.04
CA ALA A 40 3.86 -7.42 3.76
C ALA A 40 4.96 -8.20 3.01
N GLY A 41 4.91 -8.19 1.67
CA GLY A 41 5.98 -8.71 0.82
C GLY A 41 7.25 -7.84 0.83
N GLN A 42 7.15 -6.58 1.26
CA GLN A 42 8.32 -5.78 1.61
C GLN A 42 8.78 -6.20 3.02
N LYS A 43 10.04 -6.65 3.14
CA LYS A 43 10.64 -7.02 4.42
C LYS A 43 10.58 -5.81 5.38
N LEU A 44 9.62 -5.82 6.31
CA LEU A 44 9.38 -4.75 7.28
C LEU A 44 10.27 -4.86 8.52
N TYR A 45 10.93 -6.00 8.68
CA TYR A 45 11.84 -6.32 9.77
C TYR A 45 13.16 -6.82 9.18
N TYR A 46 14.25 -6.18 9.57
CA TYR A 46 15.62 -6.58 9.23
C TYR A 46 16.30 -7.06 10.51
N ALA A 47 16.91 -8.24 10.46
CA ALA A 47 17.71 -8.73 11.58
C ALA A 47 19.00 -7.90 11.70
N ILE A 48 19.60 -7.85 12.90
CA ILE A 48 20.93 -7.25 13.09
C ILE A 48 21.93 -8.04 12.23
N GLY A 49 22.46 -7.40 11.19
CA GLY A 49 23.37 -8.01 10.21
C GLY A 49 22.77 -8.24 8.81
N ASP A 50 21.46 -8.05 8.62
CA ASP A 50 20.86 -8.07 7.28
C ASP A 50 21.35 -6.89 6.44
N VAL A 51 21.64 -7.14 5.17
CA VAL A 51 21.86 -6.06 4.19
C VAL A 51 20.52 -5.36 3.95
N ILE A 52 20.41 -4.11 4.40
CA ILE A 52 19.19 -3.32 4.23
C ILE A 52 19.28 -2.47 2.96
N PRO A 53 18.16 -2.25 2.24
CA PRO A 53 18.09 -1.27 1.16
C PRO A 53 18.44 0.14 1.66
N ILE A 54 19.15 0.91 0.83
CA ILE A 54 19.59 2.29 1.16
C ILE A 54 18.40 3.17 1.55
N SER A 55 17.27 3.03 0.86
CA SER A 55 16.05 3.78 1.15
C SER A 55 15.49 3.54 2.55
N VAL A 56 15.71 2.35 3.13
CA VAL A 56 15.31 2.03 4.51
C VAL A 56 16.28 2.69 5.49
N LYS A 57 17.60 2.64 5.19
CA LYS A 57 18.64 3.29 6.00
C LYS A 57 18.38 4.79 6.11
N GLU A 58 18.12 5.47 5.00
CA GLU A 58 17.86 6.92 4.96
C GLU A 58 16.66 7.32 5.84
N ARG A 59 15.57 6.56 5.80
CA ARG A 59 14.39 6.81 6.65
C ARG A 59 14.67 6.65 8.14
N ILE A 60 15.53 5.70 8.53
CA ILE A 60 15.93 5.52 9.93
C ILE A 60 16.71 6.74 10.42
N TYR A 61 17.66 7.23 9.63
CA TYR A 61 18.42 8.43 9.98
C TYR A 61 17.52 9.68 10.09
N GLN A 62 16.51 9.80 9.21
CA GLN A 62 15.53 10.90 9.26
C GLN A 62 14.62 10.85 10.50
N ALA A 63 14.38 9.67 11.09
CA ALA A 63 13.52 9.53 12.27
C ALA A 63 14.23 9.85 13.59
N ILE A 64 15.57 9.88 13.59
CA ILE A 64 16.41 10.16 14.77
C ILE A 64 16.93 11.61 14.77
N ALA A 65 16.85 12.30 13.63
CA ALA A 65 17.20 13.71 13.47
C ALA A 65 16.04 14.63 13.91
#